data_AF-A0A528CZY2-F1
#
_entry.id   AF-A0A528CZY2-F1
#
_cell.length_a   1.000
_cell.length_b   1.000
_cell.length_c   1.000
_cell.angle_alpha   90.00
_cell.angle_beta   90.00
_cell.angle_gamma   90.00
#
_symmetry.space_group_name_H-M   'P 1'
#
loop_
_entity.id
_entity.type
_entity.pdbx_description
1 polymer ?
#
loop_
_entity_poly.entity_id
_entity_poly.type
_entity_poly.pdbx_seq_one_letter_code
_entity_poly.pdbx_strand_id
1 'polypeptide(L)'
;GMRHPGATQMAFTTSVSYAEKSNSCGIADANVTVKVKVILPEWRRPRKADAGVRLFWDTLSADIKRHEDRHVEIAKNHARELEDALKATYPRKNCQEAKAKAAEIAAAI
;
A
#
# COMPACT_ATOMS: atom_id res chain seq x y z
N GLY A 1 16.20 -8.82 1.54
CA GLY A 1 15.69 -9.59 0.39
C GLY A 1 15.98 -11.08 0.51
N MET A 2 17.25 -11.52 0.50
CA MET A 2 17.62 -12.95 0.40
C MET A 2 17.33 -13.85 1.63
N ARG A 3 16.66 -13.35 2.67
CA ARG A 3 16.43 -14.12 3.91
C ARG A 3 15.01 -14.68 4.03
N HIS A 4 14.08 -14.23 3.19
CA HIS A 4 12.71 -14.73 3.14
C HIS A 4 12.41 -15.27 1.74
N PRO A 5 11.79 -16.46 1.62
CA PRO A 5 11.50 -17.09 0.32
C PRO A 5 10.32 -16.44 -0.43
N GLY A 6 9.63 -15.47 0.19
CA GLY A 6 8.64 -14.60 -0.44
C GLY A 6 9.15 -13.16 -0.57
N ALA A 7 8.47 -12.38 -1.42
CA ALA A 7 8.71 -10.95 -1.51
C ALA A 7 7.44 -10.21 -1.96
N THR A 8 7.24 -9.02 -1.40
CA THR A 8 6.18 -8.10 -1.82
C THR A 8 6.81 -6.84 -2.39
N GLN A 9 6.46 -6.52 -3.64
CA GLN A 9 6.82 -5.25 -4.30
C GLN A 9 5.60 -4.35 -4.32
N MET A 10 5.78 -3.07 -4.03
CA MET A 10 4.70 -2.10 -3.97
C MET A 10 5.09 -0.76 -4.59
N ALA A 11 4.13 -0.09 -5.21
CA ALA A 11 4.26 1.26 -5.72
C ALA A 11 3.02 2.07 -5.33
N PHE A 12 3.24 3.26 -4.79
CA PHE A 12 2.19 4.18 -4.38
C PHE A 12 2.06 5.31 -5.40
N THR A 13 0.83 5.75 -5.67
CA THR A 13 0.55 6.91 -6.50
C THR A 13 -0.55 7.72 -5.85
N THR A 14 -0.24 8.97 -5.51
CA THR A 14 -1.16 9.89 -4.85
C THR A 14 -1.60 10.95 -5.85
N SER A 15 -2.92 11.13 -5.98
CA SER A 15 -3.54 12.16 -6.79
C SER A 15 -4.42 13.04 -5.91
N VAL A 16 -4.28 14.35 -6.03
CA VAL A 16 -5.03 15.33 -5.24
C VAL A 16 -5.57 16.39 -6.17
N SER A 17 -6.88 16.60 -6.12
CA SER A 17 -7.56 17.67 -6.82
C SER A 17 -7.93 18.79 -5.85
N TYR A 18 -7.97 20.03 -6.36
CA TYR A 18 -8.22 21.21 -5.55
C TYR A 18 -9.40 21.97 -6.13
N ALA A 19 -10.26 22.51 -5.27
CA ALA A 19 -11.34 23.41 -5.64
C ALA A 19 -11.05 24.79 -5.08
N GLU A 20 -10.92 25.76 -5.98
CA GLU A 20 -10.70 27.17 -5.64
C GLU A 20 -12.02 27.95 -5.62
N LYS A 21 -12.15 28.83 -4.64
CA LYS A 21 -13.20 29.84 -4.49
C LYS A 21 -12.55 31.19 -4.26
N SER A 22 -13.34 32.25 -4.37
CA SER A 22 -12.89 33.66 -4.33
C SER A 22 -11.97 34.03 -3.16
N ASN A 23 -12.01 33.33 -2.03
CA ASN A 23 -11.16 33.59 -0.87
C ASN A 23 -10.68 32.31 -0.15
N SER A 24 -10.77 31.15 -0.82
CA SER A 24 -10.35 29.88 -0.22
C SER A 24 -10.09 28.81 -1.26
N CYS A 25 -9.14 27.92 -1.00
CA CYS A 25 -8.93 26.71 -1.78
C CYS A 25 -8.84 25.48 -0.87
N GLY A 26 -9.58 24.43 -1.19
CA GLY A 26 -9.58 23.17 -0.46
C GLY A 26 -9.24 21.99 -1.34
N ILE A 27 -8.92 20.86 -0.73
CA ILE A 27 -8.84 19.57 -1.44
C ILE A 27 -10.27 19.16 -1.81
N ALA A 28 -10.51 18.98 -3.11
CA ALA A 28 -11.80 18.54 -3.62
C ALA A 28 -11.93 17.02 -3.58
N ASP A 29 -10.84 16.33 -3.91
CA ASP A 29 -10.74 14.88 -3.79
C ASP A 29 -9.26 14.49 -3.66
N ALA A 30 -9.03 13.36 -3.00
CA ALA A 30 -7.72 12.73 -2.87
C ALA A 30 -7.87 11.22 -3.05
N ASN A 31 -7.02 10.65 -3.90
CA ASN A 31 -6.94 9.21 -4.09
C ASN A 31 -5.49 8.74 -4.02
N VAL A 32 -5.26 7.68 -3.24
CA VAL A 32 -3.97 7.01 -3.10
C VAL A 32 -4.14 5.58 -3.62
N THR A 33 -3.51 5.31 -4.76
CA THR A 33 -3.51 3.98 -5.37
C THR A 33 -2.26 3.22 -4.96
N VAL A 34 -2.42 1.98 -4.50
CA VAL A 34 -1.31 1.04 -4.23
C VAL A 34 -1.33 -0.07 -5.27
N LYS A 35 -0.26 -0.18 -6.05
CA LYS A 35 -0.03 -1.32 -6.92
C LYS A 35 0.88 -2.32 -6.23
N VAL A 36 0.39 -3.54 -6.04
CA VAL A 36 1.10 -4.57 -5.29
C VAL A 36 1.39 -5.78 -6.18
N LYS A 37 2.60 -6.33 -6.06
CA LYS A 37 3.02 -7.59 -6.67
C LYS A 37 3.60 -8.50 -5.59
N VAL A 38 2.86 -9.55 -5.24
CA VAL A 38 3.29 -10.60 -4.33
C VAL A 38 4.01 -11.68 -5.13
N ILE A 39 5.21 -12.06 -4.68
CA ILE A 39 6.08 -13.07 -5.28
C ILE A 39 6.22 -14.19 -4.25
N LEU A 40 5.76 -15.39 -4.62
CA LEU A 40 5.80 -16.58 -3.77
C LEU A 40 6.76 -17.62 -4.35
N PRO A 41 7.37 -18.46 -3.51
CA PRO A 41 8.21 -19.53 -4.00
C PRO A 41 7.35 -20.62 -4.63
N GLU A 42 7.81 -21.13 -5.76
CA GLU A 42 7.19 -22.25 -6.46
C GLU A 42 7.98 -23.53 -6.19
N TRP A 43 7.29 -24.59 -5.79
CA TRP A 43 7.89 -25.92 -5.70
C TRP A 43 7.41 -26.79 -6.86
N ARG A 44 8.33 -27.08 -7.77
CA ARG A 44 8.13 -28.07 -8.83
C ARG A 44 8.17 -29.47 -8.25
N ARG A 45 7.02 -29.95 -7.79
CA ARG A 45 6.86 -31.21 -7.04
C ARG A 45 7.29 -32.44 -7.87
N PRO A 46 8.30 -33.22 -7.42
CA PRO A 46 8.60 -34.53 -8.01
C PRO A 46 7.43 -35.50 -7.81
N ARG A 47 7.13 -36.36 -8.81
CA ARG A 47 6.00 -37.33 -8.73
C ARG A 47 6.04 -38.27 -7.52
N LYS A 48 7.23 -38.50 -6.96
CA LYS A 48 7.48 -39.42 -5.83
C LYS A 48 7.81 -38.69 -4.52
N ALA A 49 7.44 -37.41 -4.38
CA ALA A 49 7.68 -36.68 -3.14
C ALA A 49 6.92 -37.34 -1.98
N ASP A 50 7.63 -37.59 -0.89
CA ASP A 50 7.08 -38.17 0.35
C ASP A 50 5.95 -37.31 0.93
N ALA A 51 4.99 -37.95 1.59
CA ALA A 51 3.82 -37.27 2.15
C ALA A 51 4.18 -36.22 3.21
N GLY A 52 5.17 -36.49 4.06
CA GLY A 52 5.64 -35.56 5.08
C GLY A 52 6.28 -34.32 4.46
N VAL A 53 7.06 -34.49 3.38
CA VAL A 53 7.65 -33.38 2.63
C VAL A 53 6.57 -32.51 1.98
N ARG A 54 5.50 -33.12 1.46
CA ARG A 54 4.37 -32.38 0.89
C ARG A 54 3.65 -31.55 1.94
N LEU A 55 3.34 -32.14 3.10
CA LEU A 55 2.69 -31.43 4.20
C LEU A 55 3.54 -30.25 4.70
N PHE A 56 4.85 -30.48 4.84
CA PHE A 56 5.79 -29.44 5.24
C PHE A 56 5.79 -28.28 4.23
N TRP A 57 5.90 -28.58 2.93
CA TRP A 57 5.88 -27.55 1.90
C TRP A 57 4.55 -26.77 1.89
N ASP A 58 3.42 -27.46 1.94
CA ASP A 58 2.10 -26.83 1.89
C ASP A 58 1.91 -25.88 3.09
N THR A 59 2.39 -26.28 4.28
CA THR A 59 2.38 -25.45 5.50
C THR A 59 3.30 -24.23 5.36
N LEU A 60 4.55 -24.43 4.91
CA LEU A 60 5.53 -23.37 4.72
C LEU A 60 5.05 -22.34 3.68
N SER A 61 4.53 -22.81 2.54
CA SER A 61 4.03 -21.95 1.47
C SER A 61 2.84 -21.10 1.93
N ALA A 62 1.92 -21.69 2.70
CA ALA A 62 0.80 -20.97 3.29
C ALA A 62 1.26 -19.89 4.29
N ASP A 63 2.27 -20.20 5.10
CA ASP A 63 2.85 -19.26 6.06
C ASP A 63 3.51 -18.06 5.37
N ILE A 64 4.31 -18.32 4.34
CA ILE A 64 4.94 -17.28 3.52
C ILE A 64 3.89 -16.42 2.85
N LYS A 65 2.85 -17.02 2.26
CA LYS A 65 1.76 -16.26 1.64
C LYS A 65 1.07 -15.35 2.65
N ARG A 66 0.75 -15.85 3.85
CA ARG A 66 0.13 -15.05 4.91
C ARG A 66 1.04 -13.89 5.34
N HIS A 67 2.36 -14.11 5.40
CA HIS A 67 3.34 -13.07 5.69
C HIS A 67 3.33 -11.98 4.60
N GLU A 68 3.40 -12.37 3.33
CA GLU A 68 3.38 -11.40 2.23
C GLU A 68 2.05 -10.66 2.15
N ASP A 69 0.92 -11.35 2.33
CA ASP A 69 -0.42 -10.74 2.37
C ASP A 69 -0.53 -9.71 3.52
N ARG A 70 0.18 -9.90 4.65
CA ARG A 70 0.22 -8.90 5.73
C ARG A 70 0.90 -7.60 5.29
N HIS A 71 1.94 -7.65 4.47
CA HIS A 71 2.55 -6.44 3.90
C HIS A 71 1.57 -5.70 3.00
N VAL A 72 0.77 -6.44 2.22
CA VAL A 72 -0.29 -5.86 1.38
C VAL A 72 -1.31 -5.10 2.22
N GLU A 73 -1.76 -5.68 3.32
CA GLU A 73 -2.73 -5.04 4.21
C GLU A 73 -2.16 -3.80 4.91
N ILE A 74 -0.90 -3.84 5.34
CA ILE A 74 -0.22 -2.65 5.90
C ILE A 74 -0.17 -1.52 4.85
N ALA A 75 0.19 -1.85 3.61
CA ALA A 75 0.27 -0.88 2.52
C ALA A 75 -1.11 -0.25 2.19
N LYS A 76 -2.18 -1.06 2.16
CA LYS A 76 -3.55 -0.57 1.96
C LYS A 76 -4.00 0.35 3.09
N ASN A 77 -3.72 -0.03 4.34
CA ASN A 77 -4.09 0.77 5.50
C ASN A 77 -3.39 2.13 5.48
N HIS A 78 -2.10 2.16 5.18
CA HIS A 78 -1.35 3.41 5.04
C HIS A 78 -1.88 4.30 3.91
N ALA A 79 -2.21 3.71 2.74
CA ALA A 79 -2.83 4.48 1.66
C ALA A 79 -4.18 5.07 2.06
N ARG A 80 -4.99 4.30 2.80
CA ARG A 80 -6.27 4.76 3.31
C ARG A 80 -6.13 5.88 4.34
N GLU A 81 -5.18 5.74 5.26
CA GLU A 81 -4.85 6.76 6.26
C GLU A 81 -4.44 8.07 5.60
N LEU A 82 -3.60 8.01 4.56
CA LEU A 82 -3.21 9.19 3.79
C LEU A 82 -4.39 9.82 3.05
N GLU A 83 -5.26 9.04 2.40
CA GLU A 83 -6.49 9.56 1.78
C GLU A 83 -7.38 10.30 2.79
N ASP A 84 -7.63 9.66 3.93
CA ASP A 84 -8.51 10.20 4.97
C ASP A 84 -7.91 11.48 5.59
N ALA A 85 -6.59 11.51 5.83
CA ALA A 85 -5.90 12.71 6.34
C ALA A 85 -5.93 13.88 5.35
N LEU A 86 -5.74 13.62 4.05
CA LEU A 86 -5.84 14.64 3.01
C LEU A 86 -7.28 15.19 2.95
N LYS A 87 -8.29 14.32 2.96
CA LYS A 87 -9.71 14.71 2.91
C LYS A 87 -10.19 15.44 4.16
N ALA A 88 -9.60 15.18 5.33
CA ALA A 88 -9.92 15.86 6.58
C ALA A 88 -9.39 17.32 6.66
N THR A 89 -8.64 17.77 5.65
CA THR A 89 -8.01 19.10 5.67
C THR A 89 -9.03 20.21 5.38
N TYR A 90 -9.06 21.23 6.25
CA TYR A 90 -9.85 22.43 6.01
C TYR A 90 -9.31 23.27 4.84
N PRO A 91 -10.18 23.99 4.09
CA PRO A 91 -9.74 24.93 3.07
C PRO A 91 -8.74 25.96 3.59
N ARG A 92 -7.74 26.27 2.77
CA ARG A 92 -6.71 27.31 3.02
C ARG A 92 -7.04 28.57 2.24
N LYS A 93 -6.28 29.65 2.44
CA LYS A 93 -6.56 30.95 1.79
C LYS A 93 -6.46 30.87 0.27
N ASN A 94 -5.50 30.10 -0.23
CA ASN A 94 -5.24 29.90 -1.66
C ASN A 94 -4.74 28.48 -1.93
N CYS A 95 -4.69 28.08 -3.20
CA CYS A 95 -4.29 26.71 -3.56
C CYS A 95 -2.80 26.43 -3.32
N GLN A 96 -1.94 27.44 -3.23
CA GLN A 96 -0.52 27.22 -2.89
C GLN A 96 -0.40 26.74 -1.44
N GLU A 97 -1.11 27.38 -0.50
CA GLU A 97 -1.18 26.94 0.89
C GLU A 97 -1.83 25.55 1.02
N ALA A 98 -2.90 25.29 0.26
CA ALA A 98 -3.54 23.96 0.27
C ALA A 98 -2.60 22.86 -0.23
N LYS A 99 -1.83 23.12 -1.30
CA LYS A 99 -0.82 22.20 -1.83
C LYS A 99 0.34 21.98 -0.86
N ALA A 100 0.85 23.05 -0.24
CA ALA A 100 1.88 22.96 0.78
C ALA A 100 1.39 22.08 1.94
N LYS A 101 0.14 22.28 2.38
CA LYS A 101 -0.43 21.46 3.45
C LYS A 101 -0.60 20.00 3.07
N ALA A 102 -1.04 19.71 1.85
CA ALA A 102 -1.13 18.34 1.34
C ALA A 102 0.25 17.65 1.31
N ALA A 103 1.30 18.38 0.92
CA ALA A 103 2.67 17.86 0.91
C ALA A 103 3.19 17.59 2.33
N GLU A 104 2.89 18.45 3.31
CA GLU A 104 3.21 18.19 4.72
C GLU A 104 2.53 16.91 5.23
N ILE A 105 1.25 16.72 4.92
CA ILE A 105 0.50 15.52 5.34
C ILE A 105 1.12 14.27 4.71
N ALA A 106 1.39 14.31 3.41
CA ALA A 106 1.99 13.19 2.69
C ALA A 106 3.43 12.85 3.14
N ALA A 107 4.14 13.79 3.76
CA ALA A 107 5.47 13.54 4.32
C ALA A 107 5.45 13.02 5.76
N ALA A 108 4.33 13.24 6.48
CA ALA A 108 4.18 12.87 7.88
C ALA A 108 3.59 11.46 8.09
N ILE A 109 2.90 10.96 7.08
CA ILE A 109 2.30 9.62 7.03
C ILE A 109 3.27 8.70 6.30
#